data_AF-A0A956MXE9-F1
#
_entry.id   AF-A0A956MXE9-F1
#
_cell.length_a   1.000
_cell.length_b   1.000
_cell.length_c   1.000
_cell.angle_alpha   90.00
_cell.angle_beta   90.00
_cell.angle_gamma   90.00
#
_symmetry.space_group_name_H-M   'P 1'
#
loop_
_entity.id
_entity.type
_entity.pdbx_description
1 polymer ?
#
loop_
_entity_poly.entity_id
_entity_poly.type
_entity_poly.pdbx_seq_one_letter_code
_entity_poly.pdbx_strand_id
1 'polypeptide(L)'
;MPVRFNVELSRLYSGTRLFCLLLLALLSLGIKVGFAQSRLNFAWDELPPLPDSEGFAGMYAGVSNGAVIVAGGANFPDGRPWEGGQKVWYDRIFVLEEPNGQWQVAQQT
;
A
#
# COMPACT_ATOMS: atom_id res chain seq x y z
N MET A 1 -53.32 51.90 26.20
CA MET A 1 -52.95 51.46 24.84
C MET A 1 -51.61 50.72 24.88
N PRO A 2 -51.58 49.37 24.88
CA PRO A 2 -50.35 48.59 24.96
C PRO A 2 -49.94 48.10 23.56
N VAL A 3 -49.12 48.86 22.82
CA VAL A 3 -48.63 48.42 21.50
C VAL A 3 -47.09 48.56 21.36
N ARG A 4 -46.40 49.11 22.36
CA ARG A 4 -44.94 49.33 22.27
C ARG A 4 -44.07 48.16 22.77
N PHE A 5 -44.60 47.26 23.62
CA PHE A 5 -43.83 46.14 24.18
C PHE A 5 -43.55 45.02 23.17
N ASN A 6 -44.48 44.73 22.24
CA ASN A 6 -44.34 43.63 21.28
C ASN A 6 -43.30 43.88 20.16
N VAL A 7 -43.02 45.14 19.86
CA VAL A 7 -42.10 45.53 18.77
C VAL A 7 -40.64 45.41 19.22
N GLU A 8 -40.31 45.70 20.48
CA GLU A 8 -38.96 45.48 21.00
C GLU A 8 -38.64 44.01 21.22
N LEU A 9 -39.59 43.23 21.75
CA LEU A 9 -39.41 41.79 21.94
C LEU A 9 -39.17 41.07 20.61
N SER A 10 -39.96 41.37 19.56
CA SER A 10 -39.77 40.78 18.24
C SER A 10 -38.45 41.17 17.57
N ARG A 11 -37.93 42.38 17.82
CA ARG A 11 -36.58 42.82 17.39
C ARG A 11 -35.46 42.12 18.18
N LEU A 12 -35.63 41.92 19.49
CA LEU A 12 -34.71 41.13 20.32
C LEU A 12 -34.63 39.67 19.86
N TYR A 13 -35.79 39.02 19.63
CA TYR A 13 -35.83 37.64 19.12
C TYR A 13 -35.26 37.52 17.71
N SER A 14 -35.44 38.53 16.85
CA SER A 14 -34.87 38.57 15.49
C SER A 14 -33.33 38.67 15.51
N GLY A 15 -32.79 39.57 16.35
CA GLY A 15 -31.34 39.73 16.52
C GLY A 15 -30.67 38.50 17.11
N THR A 16 -31.26 37.90 18.14
CA THR A 16 -30.76 36.66 18.75
C THR A 16 -30.84 35.47 17.78
N ARG A 17 -31.91 35.37 16.98
CA ARG A 17 -32.03 34.33 15.94
C ARG A 17 -30.98 34.49 14.84
N LEU A 18 -30.76 35.72 14.35
CA LEU A 18 -29.75 35.98 13.34
C LEU A 18 -28.35 35.72 13.88
N PHE A 19 -28.06 36.11 15.12
CA PHE A 19 -26.80 35.81 15.79
C PHE A 19 -26.57 34.30 15.97
N CYS A 20 -27.58 33.55 16.41
CA CYS A 20 -27.49 32.09 16.52
C CYS A 20 -27.29 31.43 15.15
N LEU A 21 -27.97 31.91 14.10
CA LEU A 21 -27.79 31.37 12.74
C LEU A 21 -26.39 31.69 12.18
N LEU A 22 -25.86 32.88 12.43
CA LEU A 22 -24.50 33.25 12.04
C LEU A 22 -23.46 32.46 12.83
N LEU A 23 -23.67 32.23 14.13
CA LEU A 23 -22.81 31.39 14.96
C LEU A 23 -22.82 29.94 14.50
N LEU A 24 -24.00 29.37 14.18
CA LEU A 24 -24.14 28.03 13.64
C LEU A 24 -23.51 27.88 12.24
N ALA A 25 -23.61 28.92 11.40
CA ALA A 25 -22.95 28.96 10.10
C ALA A 25 -21.41 29.05 10.24
N LEU A 26 -20.90 29.84 11.20
CA LEU A 26 -19.47 29.91 11.50
C LEU A 26 -18.94 28.59 12.08
N LEU A 27 -19.71 27.93 12.95
CA LEU A 27 -19.37 26.63 13.51
C LEU A 27 -19.41 25.51 12.46
N SER A 28 -20.32 25.58 11.47
CA SER A 28 -20.40 24.58 10.40
C SER A 28 -19.28 24.71 9.36
N LEU A 29 -18.69 25.90 9.17
CA LEU A 29 -17.46 26.08 8.39
C LEU A 29 -16.21 25.49 9.08
N GLY A 30 -16.21 25.37 10.41
CA GLY A 30 -15.08 24.88 11.20
C GLY A 30 -14.91 23.37 11.25
N ILE A 31 -15.95 22.59 10.89
CA ILE A 31 -15.90 21.12 10.86
C ILE A 31 -15.51 20.65 9.46
N LYS A 32 -14.33 21.05 9.02
CA LYS A 32 -13.55 20.32 8.02
C LYS A 32 -12.25 19.85 8.63
N VAL A 33 -12.31 19.27 9.83
CA VAL A 33 -11.24 18.40 10.31
C VAL A 33 -11.35 17.14 9.45
N GLY A 34 -10.78 17.23 8.26
CA GLY A 34 -10.61 16.07 7.40
C GLY A 34 -9.77 15.08 8.18
N PHE A 35 -10.33 13.90 8.43
CA PHE A 35 -9.51 12.73 8.66
C PHE A 35 -8.69 12.56 7.38
N ALA A 36 -7.49 13.14 7.35
CA ALA A 36 -6.50 12.82 6.34
C ALA A 36 -6.16 11.35 6.57
N GLN A 37 -6.85 10.48 5.85
CA GLN A 37 -6.53 9.06 5.83
C GLN A 37 -5.11 8.98 5.28
N SER A 38 -4.15 8.53 6.09
CA SER A 38 -2.80 8.25 5.61
C SER A 38 -2.97 7.27 4.46
N ARG A 39 -2.82 7.73 3.22
CA ARG A 39 -2.71 6.81 2.10
C ARG A 39 -1.43 6.05 2.36
N LEU A 40 -1.54 4.75 2.58
CA LEU A 40 -0.38 3.89 2.50
C LEU A 40 0.11 4.02 1.07
N ASN A 41 1.16 4.82 0.87
CA ASN A 41 1.86 4.91 -0.39
C ASN A 41 2.66 3.63 -0.51
N PHE A 42 2.02 2.63 -1.07
CA PHE A 42 2.65 1.38 -1.39
C PHE A 42 3.28 1.51 -2.77
N ALA A 43 4.60 1.44 -2.80
CA ALA A 43 5.38 1.38 -4.03
C ALA A 43 5.82 -0.07 -4.24
N TRP A 44 5.68 -0.53 -5.47
CA TRP A 44 6.24 -1.80 -5.91
C TRP A 44 7.56 -1.51 -6.61
N ASP A 45 8.62 -2.16 -6.14
CA ASP A 45 9.92 -2.15 -6.79
C ASP A 45 10.32 -3.59 -7.10
N GLU A 46 10.96 -3.80 -8.25
CA GLU A 46 11.49 -5.10 -8.65
C GLU A 46 12.92 -5.27 -8.13
N LEU A 47 13.19 -6.46 -7.59
CA LEU A 47 14.57 -6.89 -7.34
C LEU A 47 15.24 -7.29 -8.67
N PRO A 48 16.58 -7.30 -8.72
CA PRO A 48 17.31 -7.86 -9.85
C PRO A 48 16.80 -9.27 -10.20
N PRO A 49 16.70 -9.65 -11.48
CA PRO A 49 16.29 -11.00 -11.85
C PRO A 49 17.35 -12.01 -11.41
N LEU A 50 16.90 -13.24 -11.11
CA LEU A 50 17.84 -14.35 -10.93
C LEU A 50 18.68 -14.56 -12.19
N PRO A 51 19.95 -14.98 -12.08
CA PRO A 51 20.82 -15.22 -13.23
C PRO A 51 20.47 -16.57 -13.90
N ASP A 52 19.26 -16.67 -14.42
CA ASP A 52 18.69 -17.80 -15.14
C ASP A 52 17.72 -17.30 -16.23
N SER A 53 17.71 -17.94 -17.40
CA SER A 53 16.90 -17.51 -18.53
C SER A 53 15.48 -18.06 -18.55
N GLU A 54 15.21 -19.17 -17.86
CA GLU A 54 13.88 -19.81 -17.85
C GLU A 54 13.07 -19.44 -16.61
N GLY A 55 13.74 -19.12 -15.51
CA GLY A 55 13.15 -19.01 -14.18
C GLY A 55 12.87 -20.37 -13.56
N PHE A 56 12.43 -20.37 -12.30
CA PHE A 56 12.13 -21.58 -11.53
C PHE A 56 10.75 -21.46 -10.89
N ALA A 57 9.94 -22.50 -11.03
CA ALA A 57 8.68 -22.64 -10.31
C ALA A 57 8.90 -23.38 -8.98
N GLY A 58 8.13 -23.01 -7.96
CA GLY A 58 8.12 -23.72 -6.68
C GLY A 58 9.41 -23.59 -5.86
N MET A 59 10.16 -22.50 -6.03
CA MET A 59 11.29 -22.19 -5.14
C MET A 59 10.79 -21.92 -3.71
N TYR A 60 11.62 -22.24 -2.72
CA TYR A 60 11.47 -21.73 -1.36
C TYR A 60 12.16 -20.37 -1.22
N ALA A 61 11.60 -19.48 -0.41
CA ALA A 61 12.16 -18.14 -0.18
C ALA A 61 12.14 -17.77 1.30
N GLY A 62 13.13 -16.99 1.75
CA GLY A 62 13.22 -16.49 3.10
C GLY A 62 14.24 -15.36 3.25
N VAL A 63 14.29 -14.77 4.44
CA VAL A 63 15.29 -13.74 4.80
C VAL A 63 16.12 -14.22 5.97
N SER A 64 17.44 -14.12 5.87
CA SER A 64 18.38 -14.44 6.95
C SER A 64 19.49 -13.38 7.00
N ASN A 65 19.74 -12.83 8.19
CA ASN A 65 20.72 -11.74 8.39
C ASN A 65 20.56 -10.55 7.43
N GLY A 66 19.33 -10.25 7.01
CA GLY A 66 19.03 -9.16 6.08
C GLY A 66 19.14 -9.52 4.60
N ALA A 67 19.71 -10.68 4.25
CA ALA A 67 19.79 -11.15 2.87
C ALA A 67 18.54 -11.95 2.47
N VAL A 68 18.09 -11.79 1.23
CA VAL A 68 17.06 -12.63 0.62
C VAL A 68 17.71 -13.91 0.11
N ILE A 69 17.13 -15.05 0.46
CA ILE A 69 17.59 -16.37 0.04
C ILE A 69 16.44 -17.06 -0.70
N VAL A 70 16.74 -17.58 -1.89
CA VAL A 70 15.82 -18.43 -2.64
C VAL A 70 16.51 -19.74 -3.02
N ALA A 71 15.80 -20.86 -2.90
CA ALA A 71 16.40 -22.18 -3.05
C ALA A 71 15.50 -23.17 -3.80
N GLY A 72 16.16 -23.99 -4.62
CA GLY A 72 15.58 -25.11 -5.35
C GLY A 72 14.65 -24.68 -6.49
N GLY A 73 13.52 -25.38 -6.61
CA GLY A 73 12.54 -25.19 -7.67
C GLY A 73 12.75 -26.10 -8.88
N ALA A 74 11.91 -25.92 -9.89
CA ALA A 74 11.93 -26.71 -11.11
C ALA A 74 11.53 -25.88 -12.32
N ASN A 75 12.05 -26.27 -13.48
CA ASN A 75 11.65 -25.69 -14.76
C ASN A 75 11.67 -26.75 -15.87
N PHE A 76 11.59 -26.30 -17.13
CA PHE A 76 11.56 -27.14 -18.31
C PHE A 76 12.55 -26.58 -19.35
N PRO A 77 13.85 -26.91 -19.25
CA PRO A 77 14.90 -26.26 -20.03
C PRO A 77 14.86 -26.61 -21.52
N ASP A 78 14.33 -27.79 -21.87
CA ASP A 78 14.38 -28.33 -23.23
C ASP A 78 13.04 -28.23 -23.99
N GLY A 79 12.05 -27.50 -23.46
CA GLY A 79 10.75 -27.30 -24.12
C GLY A 79 9.60 -27.06 -23.16
N ARG A 80 8.45 -26.60 -23.65
CA ARG A 80 7.32 -26.30 -22.77
C ARG A 80 6.62 -27.57 -22.27
N PRO A 81 5.91 -27.53 -21.12
CA PRO A 81 5.20 -28.70 -20.60
C PRO A 81 4.21 -29.32 -21.59
N TRP A 82 3.54 -28.49 -22.40
CA TRP A 82 2.55 -28.93 -23.41
C TRP A 82 3.18 -29.45 -24.71
N GLU A 83 4.49 -29.30 -24.89
CA GLU A 83 5.25 -29.83 -26.03
C GLU A 83 5.95 -31.15 -25.68
N GLY A 84 5.69 -31.69 -24.48
CA GLY A 84 6.40 -32.86 -23.96
C GLY A 84 7.75 -32.54 -23.33
N GLY A 85 8.02 -31.26 -23.02
CA GLY A 85 9.23 -30.85 -22.32
C GLY A 85 9.40 -31.58 -20.99
N GLN A 86 10.64 -31.95 -20.68
CA GLN A 86 10.95 -32.66 -19.44
C GLN A 86 11.17 -31.67 -18.29
N LYS A 87 10.54 -31.96 -17.14
CA LYS A 87 10.74 -31.19 -15.93
C LYS A 87 12.08 -31.54 -15.30
N VAL A 88 12.86 -30.52 -14.96
CA VAL A 88 14.10 -30.67 -14.20
C VAL A 88 13.94 -29.99 -12.84
N TRP A 89 14.44 -30.65 -11.79
CA TRP A 89 14.45 -30.14 -10.42
C TRP A 89 15.87 -29.70 -10.06
N TYR A 90 15.98 -28.61 -9.31
CA TYR A 90 17.25 -28.00 -8.93
C TYR A 90 17.38 -27.92 -7.41
N ASP A 91 18.62 -27.95 -6.94
CA ASP A 91 19.02 -27.74 -5.55
C ASP A 91 19.79 -26.41 -5.35
N ARG A 92 19.93 -25.62 -6.42
CA ARG A 92 20.68 -24.36 -6.42
C ARG A 92 20.11 -23.37 -5.40
N ILE A 93 21.01 -22.66 -4.73
CA ILE A 93 20.67 -21.61 -3.75
C ILE A 93 21.23 -20.27 -4.24
N PHE A 94 20.36 -19.26 -4.26
CA PHE A 94 20.72 -17.89 -4.59
C PHE A 94 20.54 -16.98 -3.39
N VAL A 95 21.48 -16.05 -3.22
CA VAL A 95 21.51 -15.08 -2.11
C VAL A 95 21.62 -13.67 -2.68
N LEU A 96 20.77 -12.76 -2.21
CA LEU A 96 20.82 -11.33 -2.50
C LEU A 96 21.00 -10.56 -1.19
N GLU A 97 22.20 -10.03 -0.98
CA GLU A 97 22.56 -9.31 0.26
C GLU A 97 21.96 -7.90 0.32
N GLU A 98 21.79 -7.26 -0.83
CA GLU A 98 21.25 -5.90 -0.96
C GLU A 98 20.19 -5.82 -2.07
N PRO A 99 19.09 -5.06 -1.90
CA PRO A 99 18.02 -5.00 -2.90
C PRO A 99 18.45 -4.56 -4.30
N ASN A 100 19.52 -3.75 -4.41
CA ASN A 100 20.11 -3.28 -5.66
C ASN A 100 21.42 -4.00 -6.03
N GLY A 101 21.76 -5.07 -5.31
CA GLY A 101 22.97 -5.85 -5.50
C GLY A 101 22.88 -6.85 -6.67
N GLN A 102 23.72 -7.87 -6.61
CA GLN A 102 23.68 -8.99 -7.55
C GLN A 102 23.46 -10.29 -6.78
N TRP A 103 22.72 -11.22 -7.41
CA TRP A 103 22.54 -12.55 -6.87
C TRP A 103 23.85 -13.33 -6.89
N GLN A 104 24.18 -13.96 -5.76
CA GLN A 104 25.29 -14.88 -5.61
C GLN A 104 24.76 -16.31 -5.56
N VAL A 105 25.45 -17.24 -6.23
CA VAL A 105 25.12 -18.67 -6.16
C VAL A 105 25.91 -19.27 -4.99
N ALA A 106 25.21 -19.67 -3.93
CA ALA A 106 25.84 -20.22 -2.73
C ALA A 106 26.14 -21.72 -2.85
N GLN A 107 25.41 -22.44 -3.73
CA GLN A 107 25.65 -23.85 -4.00
C GLN A 107 25.24 -24.19 -5.44
N GLN A 108 26.09 -24.98 -6.12
CA GLN A 108 25.82 -25.56 -7.43
C GLN A 108 26.41 -26.98 -7.42
N THR A 109 25.56 -27.99 -7.46
CA THR A 109 25.97 -29.40 -7.57
C THR A 109 25.75 -29.92 -8.98
#